data_AF-A0A0C1R0M3-F1
#
_entry.id   AF-A0A0C1R0M3-F1
#
_cell.length_a   1.000
_cell.length_b   1.000
_cell.length_c   1.000
_cell.angle_alpha   90.00
_cell.angle_beta   90.00
_cell.angle_gamma   90.00
#
_symmetry.space_group_name_H-M   'P 1'
#
loop_
_entity.id
_entity.type
_entity.pdbx_description
1 polymer ?
#
loop_
_entity_poly.entity_id
_entity_poly.type
_entity_poly.pdbx_seq_one_letter_code
_entity_poly.pdbx_strand_id
1 'polypeptide(L)'
;MAQVFDFTRLRRLTIIHVFVQAFLLILLVGTSSVLLGKVPSQVFMNSVIRVVVLQLILFYPVYKLAASDAEREVASASTGLTADEMQALRRKRVFSDILKGALIIFFFTFILRAPGAPQIQFSILAVFLLSYLAYFQCFNSVAKRLMRAKS
;
A
#
# COMPACT_ATOMS: atom_id res chain seq x y z
N MET A 1 -18.46 26.35 14.78
CA MET A 1 -17.06 26.73 15.08
C MET A 1 -16.19 26.18 13.96
N ALA A 2 -15.29 26.98 13.39
CA ALA A 2 -14.37 26.48 12.36
C ALA A 2 -13.50 25.37 12.96
N GLN A 3 -13.50 24.18 12.36
CA GLN A 3 -12.64 23.08 12.81
C GLN A 3 -11.18 23.48 12.55
N VAL A 4 -10.38 23.55 13.60
CA VAL A 4 -8.92 23.70 13.48
C VAL A 4 -8.35 22.32 13.16
N PHE A 5 -7.42 22.23 12.21
CA PHE A 5 -6.81 20.97 11.81
C PHE A 5 -5.32 20.95 12.18
N ASP A 6 -4.85 19.89 12.86
CA ASP A 6 -3.42 19.65 13.10
C ASP A 6 -2.91 18.53 12.19
N PHE A 7 -2.20 18.94 11.13
CA PHE A 7 -1.63 18.02 10.14
C PHE A 7 -0.20 17.54 10.46
N THR A 8 0.38 17.90 11.60
CA THR A 8 1.78 17.58 11.95
C THR A 8 2.04 16.08 11.94
N ARG A 9 1.12 15.29 12.52
CA ARG A 9 1.17 13.82 12.51
C ARG A 9 1.07 13.26 11.09
N LEU A 10 0.21 13.81 10.25
CA LEU A 10 -0.03 13.34 8.89
C LEU A 10 1.17 13.62 7.96
N ARG A 11 1.85 14.77 8.15
CA ARG A 11 3.10 15.08 7.45
C ARG A 11 4.21 14.09 7.82
N ARG A 12 4.37 13.77 9.11
CA ARG A 12 5.34 12.76 9.55
C ARG A 12 5.05 11.37 8.96
N LEU A 13 3.79 10.96 8.93
CA LEU A 13 3.36 9.71 8.32
C LEU A 13 3.70 9.66 6.82
N THR A 14 3.46 10.75 6.10
CA THR A 14 3.79 10.86 4.67
C THR A 14 5.29 10.68 4.42
N ILE A 15 6.15 11.23 5.28
CA ILE A 15 7.60 11.07 5.20
C ILE A 15 7.99 9.61 5.42
N ILE A 16 7.45 8.95 6.45
CA ILE A 16 7.69 7.53 6.73
C ILE A 16 7.32 6.68 5.52
N HIS A 17 6.16 6.93 4.90
CA HIS A 17 5.76 6.22 3.69
C HIS A 17 6.76 6.36 2.54
N VAL A 18 7.40 7.52 2.37
CA VAL A 18 8.44 7.70 1.33
C VAL A 18 9.66 6.82 1.61
N PHE A 19 10.11 6.73 2.85
CA PHE A 19 11.20 5.81 3.23
C PHE A 19 10.83 4.35 3.00
N VAL A 20 9.62 3.95 3.39
CA VAL A 20 9.11 2.60 3.15
C VAL A 20 9.03 2.30 1.64
N GLN A 21 8.60 3.25 0.82
CA GLN A 21 8.56 3.10 -0.63
C GLN A 21 9.96 2.89 -1.23
N ALA A 22 10.95 3.68 -0.80
CA ALA A 22 12.32 3.51 -1.25
C ALA A 22 12.85 2.11 -0.91
N PHE A 23 12.59 1.63 0.31
CA PHE A 23 12.95 0.28 0.73
C PHE A 23 12.26 -0.81 -0.11
N LEU A 24 10.95 -0.69 -0.35
CA LEU A 24 10.19 -1.65 -1.17
C LEU A 24 10.64 -1.66 -2.63
N LEU A 25 11.04 -0.51 -3.19
CA LEU A 25 11.61 -0.42 -4.53
C LEU A 25 12.95 -1.15 -4.61
N ILE A 26 13.84 -0.95 -3.63
CA ILE A 26 15.12 -1.67 -3.56
C ILE A 26 14.87 -3.19 -3.49
N LEU A 27 13.91 -3.63 -2.69
CA LEU A 27 13.54 -5.04 -2.58
C LEU A 27 12.98 -5.60 -3.89
N LEU A 28 12.15 -4.83 -4.60
CA LEU A 28 11.60 -5.22 -5.90
C LEU A 28 12.69 -5.35 -6.97
N VAL A 29 13.63 -4.39 -7.02
CA VAL A 29 14.77 -4.45 -7.94
C VAL A 29 15.67 -5.64 -7.60
N GLY A 30 16.00 -5.83 -6.31
CA GLY A 30 16.85 -6.94 -5.87
C GLY A 30 16.26 -8.30 -6.23
N THR A 31 14.97 -8.51 -5.96
CA THR A 31 14.27 -9.77 -6.29
C THR A 31 14.14 -10.00 -7.80
N SER A 32 13.97 -8.92 -8.58
CA SER A 32 13.97 -8.99 -10.06
C SER A 32 15.33 -9.39 -10.61
N SER A 33 16.42 -8.82 -10.09
CA SER A 33 17.79 -9.18 -10.49
C SER A 33 18.12 -10.63 -10.14
N VAL A 34 17.69 -11.12 -8.98
CA VAL A 34 17.85 -12.52 -8.58
C VAL A 34 17.07 -13.46 -9.50
N LEU A 35 15.84 -13.11 -9.90
CA LEU A 35 15.08 -13.92 -10.85
C LEU A 35 15.77 -13.95 -12.21
N LEU A 36 16.21 -12.80 -12.72
CA LEU A 36 16.88 -12.69 -14.01
C LEU A 36 18.13 -13.57 -14.11
N GLY A 37 18.87 -13.73 -13.00
CA GLY A 37 20.01 -14.65 -12.93
C GLY A 37 19.65 -16.14 -12.86
N LYS A 38 18.39 -16.49 -12.59
CA LYS A 38 17.92 -17.87 -12.38
C LYS A 38 17.07 -18.44 -13.51
N VAL A 39 16.48 -17.59 -14.35
CA VAL A 39 15.57 -18.04 -15.42
C VAL A 39 15.93 -17.42 -16.76
N PRO A 40 15.61 -18.07 -17.89
CA PRO A 40 15.78 -17.48 -19.21
C PRO A 40 15.06 -16.14 -19.35
N SER A 41 15.63 -15.22 -20.14
CA SER A 41 15.11 -13.86 -20.36
C SER A 41 13.64 -13.84 -20.79
N GLN A 42 13.22 -14.79 -21.63
CA GLN A 42 11.83 -14.92 -22.07
C GLN A 42 10.87 -15.23 -20.91
N VAL A 43 11.29 -16.10 -19.99
CA VAL A 43 10.48 -16.48 -18.81
C VAL A 43 10.39 -15.31 -17.82
N PHE A 44 11.46 -14.55 -17.67
CA PHE A 44 11.48 -13.32 -16.90
C PHE A 44 10.47 -12.30 -17.47
N MET A 45 10.55 -12.00 -18.77
CA MET A 45 9.65 -11.06 -19.42
C MET A 45 8.17 -11.47 -19.31
N ASN A 46 7.86 -12.75 -19.52
CA ASN A 46 6.50 -13.26 -19.34
C ASN A 46 6.00 -13.08 -17.89
N SER A 47 6.89 -13.18 -16.90
CA SER A 47 6.55 -12.97 -15.49
C SER A 47 6.29 -11.50 -15.20
N VAL A 48 7.12 -10.59 -15.74
CA VAL A 48 6.89 -9.13 -15.65
C VAL A 48 5.54 -8.75 -16.27
N ILE A 49 5.22 -9.25 -17.46
CA ILE A 49 3.93 -8.97 -18.13
C ILE A 49 2.76 -9.41 -17.24
N ARG A 50 2.81 -10.64 -16.70
CA ARG A 50 1.76 -11.14 -15.78
C ARG A 50 1.61 -10.28 -14.54
N VAL A 51 2.73 -9.89 -13.93
CA VAL A 51 2.73 -9.00 -12.76
C VAL A 51 2.09 -7.67 -13.08
N VAL A 52 2.43 -7.04 -14.22
CA VAL A 52 1.85 -5.76 -14.64
C VAL A 52 0.34 -5.89 -14.86
N VAL A 53 -0.11 -6.93 -15.55
CA VAL A 53 -1.55 -7.17 -15.79
C VAL A 53 -2.31 -7.35 -14.47
N LEU A 54 -1.80 -8.18 -13.56
CA LEU A 54 -2.40 -8.35 -12.23
C LEU A 54 -2.40 -7.05 -11.44
N GLN A 55 -1.31 -6.28 -11.50
CA GLN A 55 -1.20 -5.01 -10.82
C GLN A 55 -2.22 -3.98 -11.32
N LEU A 56 -2.50 -3.95 -12.63
CA LEU A 56 -3.52 -3.08 -13.20
C LEU A 56 -4.92 -3.44 -12.68
N ILE A 57 -5.24 -4.74 -12.59
CA ILE A 57 -6.51 -5.22 -12.03
C ILE A 57 -6.62 -4.82 -10.55
N LEU A 58 -5.54 -4.97 -9.79
CA LEU A 58 -5.50 -4.65 -8.36
C LEU A 58 -5.38 -3.15 -8.06
N PHE A 59 -5.07 -2.32 -9.06
CA PHE A 59 -4.84 -0.89 -8.84
C PHE A 59 -6.07 -0.19 -8.28
N TYR A 60 -7.26 -0.41 -8.85
CA TYR A 60 -8.50 0.23 -8.40
C TYR A 60 -8.86 -0.10 -6.94
N PRO A 61 -8.92 -1.39 -6.50
CA PRO A 61 -9.22 -1.69 -5.11
C PRO A 61 -8.16 -1.15 -4.15
N VAL A 62 -6.87 -1.18 -4.53
CA VAL A 62 -5.78 -0.59 -3.74
C VAL A 62 -5.95 0.92 -3.59
N TYR A 63 -6.26 1.63 -4.69
CA TYR A 63 -6.54 3.06 -4.67
C TYR A 63 -7.73 3.38 -3.76
N LYS A 64 -8.84 2.64 -3.90
CA LYS A 64 -10.05 2.85 -3.09
C LYS A 64 -9.77 2.69 -1.59
N LEU A 65 -9.00 1.67 -1.22
CA LEU A 65 -8.58 1.45 0.17
C LEU A 65 -7.70 2.60 0.68
N ALA A 66 -6.68 2.98 -0.11
CA ALA A 66 -5.75 4.05 0.24
C ALA A 66 -6.45 5.42 0.38
N ALA A 67 -7.40 5.71 -0.50
CA ALA A 67 -8.20 6.93 -0.47
C ALA A 67 -9.07 6.99 0.80
N SER A 68 -9.81 5.92 1.10
CA SER A 68 -10.63 5.82 2.31
C SER A 68 -9.81 5.97 3.59
N ASP A 69 -8.61 5.40 3.63
CA ASP A 69 -7.72 5.53 4.79
C ASP A 69 -7.14 6.96 4.92
N ALA A 70 -6.78 7.58 3.79
CA ALA A 70 -6.30 8.96 3.78
C ALA A 70 -7.38 9.94 4.22
N GLU A 71 -8.61 9.78 3.73
CA GLU A 71 -9.78 10.57 4.17
C GLU A 71 -10.02 10.42 5.67
N ARG A 72 -9.93 9.19 6.19
CA ARG A 72 -10.07 8.92 7.63
C ARG A 72 -9.00 9.61 8.46
N GLU A 73 -7.73 9.50 8.07
CA GLU A 73 -6.63 10.12 8.85
C GLU A 73 -6.69 11.65 8.78
N VAL A 74 -7.10 12.24 7.64
CA VAL A 74 -7.37 13.69 7.55
C VAL A 74 -8.56 14.09 8.43
N ALA A 75 -9.64 13.32 8.44
CA ALA A 75 -10.78 13.57 9.32
C ALA A 75 -10.39 13.48 10.80
N SER A 76 -9.49 12.56 11.15
CA SER A 76 -8.99 12.44 12.53
C SER A 76 -8.08 13.58 12.98
N ALA A 77 -7.65 14.45 12.04
CA ALA A 77 -6.82 15.62 12.34
C ALA A 77 -7.63 16.84 12.79
N SER A 78 -8.98 16.80 12.74
CA SER A 78 -9.82 17.91 13.23
C SER A 78 -9.85 17.95 14.76
N THR A 79 -9.64 19.13 15.34
CA THR A 79 -9.84 19.36 16.77
C THR A 79 -11.33 19.41 17.11
N GLY A 80 -11.74 18.80 18.22
CA GLY A 80 -13.12 18.88 18.71
C GLY A 80 -14.08 17.79 18.20
N LEU A 81 -13.56 16.61 17.83
CA LEU A 81 -14.40 15.46 17.46
C LEU A 81 -15.25 15.00 18.65
N THR A 82 -16.51 14.68 18.38
CA THR A 82 -17.41 14.06 19.34
C THR A 82 -17.03 12.59 19.59
N ALA A 83 -17.51 12.00 20.69
CA ALA A 83 -17.21 10.62 21.05
C ALA A 83 -17.67 9.62 19.96
N ASP A 84 -18.82 9.90 19.34
CA ASP A 84 -19.39 9.08 18.27
C ASP A 84 -18.55 9.15 16.98
N GLU A 85 -18.08 10.33 16.60
CA GLU A 85 -17.18 10.50 15.46
C GLU A 85 -15.84 9.78 15.68
N MET A 86 -15.28 9.87 16.90
CA MET A 86 -14.07 9.12 17.26
C MET A 86 -14.30 7.61 17.16
N GLN A 87 -15.45 7.10 17.61
CA GLN A 87 -15.76 5.68 17.54
C GLN A 87 -15.94 5.20 16.10
N ALA A 88 -16.58 6.00 15.23
CA ALA A 88 -16.73 5.70 13.81
C ALA A 88 -15.37 5.64 13.09
N LEU A 89 -14.46 6.58 13.38
CA LEU A 89 -13.10 6.57 12.85
C LEU A 89 -12.30 5.34 13.33
N ARG A 90 -12.46 4.94 14.60
CA ARG A 90 -11.83 3.71 15.13
C ARG A 90 -12.31 2.45 14.42
N ARG A 91 -13.61 2.29 14.17
CA ARG A 91 -14.14 1.13 13.44
C ARG A 91 -13.57 1.03 12.01
N LYS A 92 -13.50 2.16 11.31
CA LYS A 92 -12.86 2.23 9.98
C LYS A 92 -11.37 1.87 10.03
N ARG A 93 -10.67 2.19 11.12
CA ARG A 93 -9.27 1.78 11.34
C ARG A 93 -9.13 0.27 11.49
N VAL A 94 -9.89 -0.33 12.39
CA VAL A 94 -9.83 -1.79 12.64
C VAL A 94 -10.13 -2.57 11.37
N PHE A 95 -11.16 -2.20 10.60
CA PHE A 95 -11.48 -2.88 9.35
C PHE A 95 -10.33 -2.82 8.33
N SER A 96 -9.72 -1.64 8.17
CA SER A 96 -8.56 -1.46 7.28
C SER A 96 -7.35 -2.28 7.73
N ASP A 97 -7.07 -2.31 9.03
CA ASP A 97 -5.94 -3.05 9.58
C ASP A 97 -6.14 -4.57 9.44
N ILE A 98 -7.36 -5.08 9.63
CA ILE A 98 -7.71 -6.49 9.40
C ILE A 98 -7.51 -6.84 7.92
N LEU A 99 -8.00 -6.01 7.00
CA LEU A 99 -7.87 -6.26 5.57
C LEU A 99 -6.39 -6.30 5.14
N LYS A 100 -5.57 -5.35 5.60
CA LYS A 100 -4.13 -5.34 5.34
C LYS A 100 -3.43 -6.54 5.96
N GLY A 101 -3.78 -6.90 7.20
CA GLY A 101 -3.25 -8.08 7.88
C GLY A 101 -3.56 -9.37 7.13
N ALA A 102 -4.80 -9.53 6.66
CA ALA A 102 -5.22 -10.67 5.85
C ALA A 102 -4.44 -10.75 4.53
N LEU A 103 -4.21 -9.61 3.86
CA LEU A 103 -3.39 -9.57 2.64
C LEU A 103 -1.93 -9.96 2.92
N ILE A 104 -1.31 -9.46 3.99
CA ILE A 104 0.06 -9.85 4.37
C ILE A 104 0.15 -11.35 4.59
N ILE A 105 -0.77 -11.92 5.38
CA ILE A 105 -0.80 -13.36 5.67
C ILE A 105 -0.97 -14.15 4.38
N PHE A 106 -1.92 -13.76 3.53
CA PHE A 106 -2.16 -14.39 2.23
C PHE A 106 -0.88 -14.42 1.40
N PHE A 107 -0.25 -13.28 1.14
CA PHE A 107 0.96 -13.22 0.32
C PHE A 107 2.12 -14.01 0.95
N PHE A 108 2.30 -13.94 2.27
CA PHE A 108 3.36 -14.67 2.97
C PHE A 108 3.18 -16.19 2.87
N THR A 109 1.96 -16.70 3.09
CA THR A 109 1.65 -18.13 2.95
C THR A 109 1.93 -18.64 1.53
N PHE A 110 1.53 -17.88 0.51
CA PHE A 110 1.75 -18.26 -0.88
C PHE A 110 3.23 -18.22 -1.29
N ILE A 111 4.01 -17.27 -0.77
CA ILE A 111 5.46 -17.21 -0.99
C ILE A 111 6.15 -18.44 -0.38
N LEU A 112 5.78 -18.84 0.83
CA LEU A 112 6.37 -20.01 1.50
C LEU A 112 5.97 -21.34 0.85
N ARG A 113 4.79 -21.42 0.25
CA ARG A 113 4.27 -22.67 -0.33
C ARG A 113 4.75 -22.95 -1.76
N ALA A 114 5.44 -22.02 -2.41
CA ALA A 114 5.90 -22.14 -3.80
C ALA A 114 7.44 -22.28 -3.99
N PRO A 115 8.15 -23.16 -3.25
CA PRO A 115 9.62 -23.25 -3.36
C PRO A 115 10.13 -23.84 -4.68
N GLY A 116 9.31 -24.59 -5.42
CA GLY A 116 9.70 -25.26 -6.67
C GLY A 116 9.50 -24.45 -7.95
N ALA A 117 8.97 -23.22 -7.88
CA ALA A 117 8.65 -22.41 -9.05
C ALA A 117 9.11 -20.95 -8.88
N PRO A 118 10.39 -20.64 -9.13
CA PRO A 118 10.99 -19.32 -8.90
C PRO A 118 10.22 -18.17 -9.58
N GLN A 119 9.69 -18.40 -10.79
CA GLN A 119 8.91 -17.42 -11.55
C GLN A 119 7.56 -17.09 -10.89
N ILE A 120 6.90 -18.09 -10.29
CA ILE A 120 5.62 -17.91 -9.62
C ILE A 120 5.84 -17.17 -8.30
N GLN A 121 6.86 -17.60 -7.55
CA GLN A 121 7.25 -16.96 -6.30
C GLN A 121 7.61 -15.48 -6.51
N PHE A 122 8.39 -15.16 -7.54
CA PHE A 122 8.66 -13.78 -7.94
C PHE A 122 7.38 -13.04 -8.30
N SER A 123 6.49 -13.63 -9.09
CA SER A 123 5.27 -12.95 -9.53
C SER A 123 4.39 -12.56 -8.33
N ILE A 124 4.24 -13.46 -7.35
CA ILE A 124 3.48 -13.23 -6.13
C ILE A 124 4.14 -12.13 -5.28
N LEU A 125 5.47 -12.21 -5.09
CA LEU A 125 6.22 -11.20 -4.35
C LEU A 125 6.18 -9.83 -5.03
N ALA A 126 6.33 -9.78 -6.35
CA ALA A 126 6.31 -8.54 -7.12
C ALA A 126 4.92 -7.88 -7.07
N VAL A 127 3.84 -8.65 -7.20
CA VAL A 127 2.47 -8.14 -7.02
C VAL A 127 2.25 -7.62 -5.60
N PHE A 128 2.74 -8.31 -4.58
CA PHE A 128 2.69 -7.83 -3.19
C PHE A 128 3.40 -6.48 -3.02
N LEU A 129 4.67 -6.41 -3.44
CA LEU A 129 5.49 -5.20 -3.31
C LEU A 129 4.88 -4.02 -4.08
N LEU A 130 4.44 -4.24 -5.32
CA LEU A 130 3.80 -3.22 -6.14
C LEU A 130 2.46 -2.76 -5.56
N SER A 131 1.66 -3.67 -4.99
CA SER A 131 0.41 -3.32 -4.31
C SER A 131 0.65 -2.41 -3.11
N TYR A 132 1.67 -2.70 -2.29
CA TYR A 132 2.04 -1.82 -1.17
C TYR A 132 2.64 -0.49 -1.62
N LEU A 133 3.49 -0.50 -2.65
CA LEU A 133 4.01 0.72 -3.26
C LEU A 133 2.88 1.63 -3.75
N ALA A 134 1.95 1.06 -4.53
CA ALA A 134 0.78 1.76 -5.05
C ALA A 134 -0.11 2.27 -3.91
N TYR A 135 -0.33 1.47 -2.86
CA TYR A 135 -1.08 1.87 -1.67
C TYR A 135 -0.47 3.14 -1.04
N PHE A 136 0.84 3.13 -0.74
CA PHE A 136 1.50 4.27 -0.11
C PHE A 136 1.52 5.51 -1.03
N GLN A 137 1.68 5.31 -2.34
CA GLN A 137 1.69 6.41 -3.32
C GLN A 137 0.31 7.07 -3.39
N CYS A 138 -0.74 6.27 -3.51
CA CYS A 138 -2.13 6.72 -3.54
C CYS A 138 -2.49 7.42 -2.23
N PHE A 139 -2.16 6.82 -1.08
CA PHE A 139 -2.42 7.41 0.23
C PHE A 139 -1.76 8.79 0.34
N ASN A 140 -0.47 8.90 0.03
CA ASN A 140 0.27 10.15 0.12
C ASN A 140 -0.28 11.22 -0.82
N SER A 141 -0.69 10.84 -2.04
CA SER A 141 -1.29 11.75 -3.02
C SER A 141 -2.64 12.28 -2.53
N VAL A 142 -3.53 11.39 -2.09
CA VAL A 142 -4.86 11.75 -1.58
C VAL A 142 -4.75 12.59 -0.30
N ALA A 143 -3.90 12.18 0.65
CA ALA A 143 -3.67 12.91 1.89
C ALA A 143 -3.15 14.34 1.61
N LYS A 144 -2.17 14.50 0.72
CA LYS A 144 -1.66 15.83 0.32
C LYS A 144 -2.74 16.70 -0.33
N ARG A 145 -3.54 16.12 -1.23
CA ARG A 145 -4.67 16.82 -1.87
C ARG A 145 -5.69 17.30 -0.85
N LEU A 146 -6.09 16.42 0.08
CA LEU A 146 -7.09 16.73 1.11
C LEU A 146 -6.58 17.72 2.15
N MET A 147 -5.30 17.65 2.54
CA MET A 147 -4.69 18.66 3.42
C MET A 147 -4.76 20.05 2.79
N ARG A 148 -4.42 20.19 1.49
CA ARG A 148 -4.49 21.48 0.77
C ARG A 148 -5.91 22.03 0.65
N ALA A 149 -6.91 21.15 0.58
CA ALA A 149 -8.31 21.57 0.48
C ALA A 149 -8.90 22.02 1.84
N LYS A 150 -8.26 21.65 2.96
CA LYS A 150 -8.72 21.93 4.33
C LYS A 150 -7.80 22.87 5.12
N SER A 151 -6.66 23.27 4.53
CA SER A 151 -5.74 24.28 5.06
C SER A 151 -6.14 25.67 4.60
#